data_AF-A0A9D7UEK1-F1
#
_entry.id   AF-A0A9D7UEK1-F1
#
_cell.length_a   1.000
_cell.length_b   1.000
_cell.length_c   1.000
_cell.angle_alpha   90.00
_cell.angle_beta   90.00
_cell.angle_gamma   90.00
#
_symmetry.space_group_name_H-M   'P 1'
#
loop_
_entity.id
_entity.type
_entity.pdbx_description
1 polymer ?
#
loop_
_entity_poly.entity_id
_entity_poly.type
_entity_poly.pdbx_seq_one_letter_code
_entity_poly.pdbx_strand_id
1 'polypeptide(L)'
;MYLSEYFVRKGHKVILSEKEDDFMQRASYVNQARVHNGYHYPRSILTALRSRMSLPKFYDEFKECIDDSFDKYYMISQLQSKVSAKQFEKFCHRIGAICEPAPPKLLI
;
A
#
# COMPACT_ATOMS: atom_id res chain seq x y z
N MET A 1 -10.83 16.13 -0.10
CA MET A 1 -9.94 16.82 0.87
C MET A 1 -8.53 17.01 0.33
N TYR A 2 -7.68 15.98 0.24
CA TYR A 2 -6.27 16.14 -0.15
C TYR A 2 -6.05 16.94 -1.45
N LEU A 3 -6.71 16.54 -2.54
CA LEU A 3 -6.62 17.26 -3.82
C LEU A 3 -7.17 18.69 -3.73
N SER A 4 -8.22 18.90 -2.93
CA SER A 4 -8.82 20.21 -2.73
C SER A 4 -7.81 21.17 -2.08
N GLU A 5 -7.14 20.71 -1.03
CA GLU A 5 -6.06 21.45 -0.35
C GLU A 5 -4.91 21.77 -1.32
N TYR A 6 -4.45 20.76 -2.07
CA TYR A 6 -3.39 20.92 -3.06
C TYR A 6 -3.71 22.03 -4.08
N PHE A 7 -4.92 22.05 -4.64
CA PHE A 7 -5.30 23.06 -5.64
C PHE A 7 -5.54 24.44 -5.02
N VAL A 8 -6.06 24.53 -3.79
CA VAL A 8 -6.18 25.80 -3.07
C VAL A 8 -4.80 26.43 -2.84
N ARG A 9 -3.79 25.63 -2.43
CA ARG A 9 -2.41 26.08 -2.30
C ARG A 9 -1.78 26.57 -3.60
N LYS A 10 -2.27 26.09 -4.74
CA LYS A 10 -1.85 26.53 -6.08
C LYS A 10 -2.61 27.78 -6.57
N GLY A 11 -3.46 28.37 -5.72
CA GLY A 11 -4.20 29.60 -6.03
C GLY A 11 -5.49 29.37 -6.81
N HIS A 12 -5.95 28.13 -6.94
CA HIS A 12 -7.22 27.85 -7.61
C HIS A 12 -8.40 28.01 -6.65
N LYS A 13 -9.52 28.52 -7.17
CA LYS A 13 -10.80 28.50 -6.46
C LYS A 13 -11.38 27.09 -6.51
N VAL A 14 -11.54 26.46 -5.36
CA VAL A 14 -12.04 25.08 -5.24
C VAL A 14 -13.33 25.05 -4.43
N ILE A 15 -14.28 24.22 -4.85
CA ILE A 15 -15.47 23.86 -4.07
C ILE A 15 -15.36 22.36 -3.77
N LEU A 16 -15.49 21.98 -2.50
CA LEU A 16 -15.61 20.60 -2.06
C LEU A 16 -17.06 20.39 -1.58
N SER A 17 -17.72 19.35 -2.09
CA SER A 17 -19.06 18.95 -1.67
C SER A 17 -19.00 17.53 -1.11
N GLU A 18 -19.53 17.34 0.10
CA GLU A 18 -19.64 16.06 0.79
C GLU A 18 -21.10 15.85 1.15
N LYS A 19 -21.59 14.62 0.97
CA LYS A 19 -22.98 14.27 1.26
C LYS A 19 -23.18 14.03 2.77
N GLU A 20 -22.19 13.43 3.41
CA GLU A 20 -22.24 13.11 4.83
C GLU A 20 -21.94 14.34 5.71
N ASP A 21 -22.28 14.25 6.99
CA ASP A 21 -22.10 15.34 7.95
C ASP A 21 -20.62 15.62 8.29
N ASP A 22 -19.71 14.73 7.88
CA ASP A 22 -18.27 14.87 8.07
C ASP A 22 -17.50 14.18 6.94
N PHE A 23 -16.20 14.46 6.83
CA PHE A 23 -15.34 13.90 5.80
C PHE A 23 -14.94 12.45 6.10
N MET A 24 -14.61 11.72 5.03
CA MET A 24 -14.01 10.37 5.10
C MET A 24 -14.87 9.25 5.71
N GLN A 25 -16.13 9.49 6.05
CA GLN A 25 -16.97 8.56 6.82
C GLN A 25 -17.31 7.21 6.17
N ARG A 26 -16.95 7.01 4.90
CA ARG A 26 -17.24 5.77 4.17
C ARG A 26 -15.97 4.96 3.91
N ALA A 27 -15.62 4.76 2.64
CA ALA A 27 -14.49 3.93 2.24
C ALA A 27 -13.19 4.35 2.92
N SER A 28 -12.94 5.65 3.08
CA SER A 28 -11.74 6.14 3.75
C SER A 28 -11.66 5.71 5.21
N TYR A 29 -12.75 5.83 5.98
CA TYR A 29 -12.80 5.39 7.37
C TYR A 29 -12.65 3.87 7.50
N VAL A 30 -13.36 3.08 6.69
CA VAL A 30 -13.38 1.61 6.83
C VAL A 30 -12.13 0.90 6.29
N ASN A 31 -11.24 1.59 5.56
CA ASN A 31 -10.06 1.01 4.93
C ASN A 31 -8.75 1.47 5.59
N GLN A 32 -8.65 1.37 6.91
CA GLN A 32 -7.40 1.61 7.64
C GLN A 32 -6.40 0.47 7.50
N ALA A 33 -5.13 0.75 7.81
CA ALA A 33 -4.03 -0.22 7.82
C ALA A 33 -3.82 -0.95 6.47
N ARG A 34 -4.06 -0.26 5.35
CA ARG A 34 -3.91 -0.82 3.99
C ARG A 34 -2.74 -0.26 3.18
N VAL A 35 -1.91 0.61 3.78
CA VAL A 35 -0.72 1.14 3.10
C VAL A 35 0.24 -0.01 2.80
N HIS A 36 0.50 -0.25 1.53
CA HIS A 36 1.32 -1.37 1.09
C HIS A 36 2.32 -0.98 0.02
N ASN A 37 3.40 -1.74 -0.07
CA ASN A 37 4.54 -1.44 -0.94
C ASN A 37 4.57 -2.32 -2.21
N GLY A 38 3.40 -2.66 -2.76
CA GLY A 38 3.28 -3.40 -4.03
C GLY A 38 3.21 -4.93 -3.92
N TYR A 39 3.55 -5.51 -2.77
CA TYR A 39 3.58 -6.96 -2.54
C TYR A 39 2.26 -7.70 -2.84
N HIS A 40 1.09 -7.04 -2.76
CA HIS A 40 -0.21 -7.67 -3.05
C HIS A 40 -0.49 -7.90 -4.54
N TYR A 41 0.39 -7.43 -5.43
CA TYR A 41 0.18 -7.49 -6.88
C TYR A 41 1.22 -8.36 -7.63
N PRO A 42 1.49 -9.61 -7.20
CA PRO A 42 2.50 -10.45 -7.85
C PRO A 42 2.15 -10.82 -9.31
N ARG A 43 0.91 -10.57 -9.72
CA ARG A 43 0.40 -10.80 -11.08
C ARG A 43 0.25 -9.50 -11.90
N SER A 44 0.60 -8.33 -11.35
CA SER A 44 0.57 -7.05 -12.04
C SER A 44 1.81 -6.22 -11.71
N ILE A 45 2.90 -6.46 -12.46
CA ILE A 45 4.20 -5.80 -12.25
C ILE A 45 4.08 -4.28 -12.28
N LEU A 46 3.33 -3.73 -13.25
CA LEU A 46 3.21 -2.28 -13.41
C LEU A 46 2.50 -1.63 -12.20
N THR A 47 1.45 -2.28 -11.68
CA THR A 47 0.75 -1.80 -10.48
C THR A 47 1.66 -1.85 -9.26
N ALA A 48 2.43 -2.94 -9.10
CA ALA A 48 3.38 -3.08 -8.00
C ALA A 48 4.49 -2.03 -8.04
N LEU A 49 5.09 -1.79 -9.22
CA LEU A 49 6.12 -0.77 -9.42
C LEU A 49 5.60 0.64 -9.11
N ARG A 50 4.41 0.99 -9.61
CA ARG A 50 3.79 2.28 -9.30
C ARG A 50 3.55 2.45 -7.79
N SER A 51 3.06 1.40 -7.13
CA SER A 51 2.87 1.41 -5.68
C SER A 51 4.18 1.64 -4.93
N ARG A 52 5.26 0.95 -5.34
CA ARG A 52 6.62 1.11 -4.78
C ARG A 52 7.14 2.54 -4.95
N MET A 53 7.04 3.08 -6.16
CA MET A 53 7.56 4.41 -6.49
C MET A 53 6.83 5.53 -5.75
N SER A 54 5.52 5.37 -5.51
CA SER A 54 4.72 6.37 -4.80
C SER A 54 4.86 6.30 -3.28
N LEU A 55 5.28 5.16 -2.71
CA LEU A 55 5.31 4.96 -1.26
C LEU A 55 6.17 5.98 -0.51
N PRO A 56 7.43 6.29 -0.90
CA PRO A 56 8.28 7.21 -0.13
C PRO A 56 7.62 8.57 0.08
N LYS A 57 7.04 9.13 -0.99
CA LYS A 57 6.32 10.41 -0.90
C LYS A 57 5.12 10.33 0.05
N PHE A 58 4.33 9.25 -0.03
CA PHE A 58 3.20 9.06 0.88
C PHE A 58 3.66 8.93 2.33
N TYR A 59 4.71 8.15 2.57
CA TYR A 59 5.24 7.92 3.91
C TYR A 59 5.78 9.22 4.52
N ASP A 60 6.52 10.02 3.74
CA ASP A 60 7.06 11.30 4.22
C ASP A 60 5.94 12.31 4.54
N GLU A 61 4.91 12.36 3.69
CA GLU A 61 3.81 13.31 3.83
C GLU A 61 2.82 12.97 4.95
N PHE A 62 2.60 11.67 5.21
CA PHE A 62 1.63 11.19 6.19
C PHE A 62 2.28 10.40 7.33
N LYS A 63 3.55 10.67 7.64
CA LYS A 63 4.34 9.91 8.61
C LYS A 63 3.65 9.73 9.96
N GLU A 64 2.98 10.77 10.45
CA GLU A 64 2.26 10.75 11.72
C GLU A 64 1.06 9.80 11.74
N CYS A 65 0.58 9.37 10.57
CA CYS A 65 -0.54 8.44 10.41
C CYS A 65 -0.09 7.02 10.02
N ILE A 66 1.23 6.77 9.95
CA ILE A 66 1.77 5.44 9.64
C ILE A 66 2.14 4.74 10.93
N ASP A 67 1.59 3.55 11.11
CA ASP A 67 2.09 2.57 12.07
C ASP A 67 3.04 1.60 11.34
N ASP A 68 4.30 1.61 11.75
CA ASP A 68 5.35 0.71 11.29
C ASP A 68 5.99 -0.09 12.43
N SER A 69 5.31 -0.17 13.58
CA SER A 69 5.78 -0.87 14.78
C SER A 69 5.75 -2.41 14.69
N PHE A 70 5.36 -2.96 13.54
CA PHE A 70 5.12 -4.38 13.35
C PHE A 70 5.78 -4.95 12.09
N ASP A 71 6.12 -6.24 12.17
CA ASP A 71 6.64 -7.02 11.05
C ASP A 71 5.55 -7.34 10.02
N LYS A 72 5.94 -7.40 8.75
CA LYS A 72 5.05 -7.69 7.63
C LYS A 72 5.42 -9.03 7.00
N TYR A 73 4.52 -10.01 7.10
CA TYR A 73 4.72 -11.36 6.54
C TYR A 73 3.78 -11.60 5.36
N TYR A 74 4.33 -12.15 4.27
CA TYR A 74 3.56 -12.58 3.10
C TYR A 74 3.62 -14.10 2.98
N MET A 75 2.51 -14.77 3.31
CA MET A 75 2.38 -16.22 3.22
C MET A 75 1.79 -16.62 1.86
N ILE A 76 2.47 -17.54 1.17
CA ILE A 76 2.02 -18.06 -0.12
C ILE A 76 1.56 -19.50 0.06
N SER A 77 0.27 -19.75 -0.16
CA SER A 77 -0.29 -21.11 -0.04
C SER A 77 0.35 -22.08 -1.03
N GLN A 78 0.66 -23.28 -0.57
CA GLN A 78 1.06 -24.40 -1.44
C GLN A 78 -0.11 -24.94 -2.26
N LEU A 79 -1.34 -24.76 -1.77
CA LEU A 79 -2.56 -25.26 -2.39
C LEU A 79 -3.37 -24.10 -3.00
N GLN A 80 -3.78 -24.26 -4.26
CA GLN A 80 -4.66 -23.34 -5.00
C GLN A 80 -4.18 -21.88 -5.10
N SER A 81 -2.92 -21.59 -4.75
CA SER A 81 -2.36 -20.27 -5.01
C SER A 81 -2.16 -20.07 -6.51
N LYS A 82 -2.46 -18.86 -6.99
CA LYS A 82 -2.20 -18.45 -8.38
C LYS A 82 -0.72 -18.07 -8.62
N VAL A 83 0.09 -18.09 -7.56
CA VAL A 83 1.54 -17.84 -7.60
C VAL A 83 2.26 -18.79 -6.63
N SER A 84 3.41 -19.31 -7.01
CA SER A 84 4.28 -20.06 -6.09
C SER A 84 5.19 -19.11 -5.29
N ALA A 85 5.76 -19.60 -4.18
CA ALA A 85 6.74 -18.83 -3.40
C ALA A 85 7.92 -18.37 -4.27
N LYS A 86 8.44 -19.24 -5.14
CA LYS A 86 9.51 -18.92 -6.10
C LYS A 86 9.09 -17.85 -7.12
N GLN A 87 7.84 -17.86 -7.58
CA GLN A 87 7.33 -16.80 -8.47
C GLN A 87 7.19 -15.48 -7.72
N PHE A 88 6.75 -15.50 -6.47
CA PHE A 88 6.64 -14.33 -5.61
C PHE A 88 8.01 -13.70 -5.32
N GLU A 89 9.01 -14.50 -4.96
CA GLU A 89 10.39 -14.05 -4.76
C GLU A 89 10.96 -13.37 -6.02
N LYS A 90 10.81 -14.02 -7.19
CA LYS A 90 11.21 -13.43 -8.48
C LYS A 90 10.48 -12.12 -8.77
N PHE A 91 9.19 -12.04 -8.41
CA PHE A 91 8.40 -10.83 -8.52
C PHE A 91 8.98 -9.71 -7.65
N CYS A 92 9.28 -9.98 -6.37
CA CYS A 92 9.90 -9.02 -5.46
C CYS A 92 11.22 -8.49 -6.01
N HIS A 93 12.10 -9.37 -6.48
CA HIS A 93 13.36 -8.96 -7.13
C HIS A 93 13.12 -8.05 -8.34
N ARG A 94 12.11 -8.37 -9.17
CA ARG A 94 11.80 -7.59 -10.37
C ARG A 94 11.32 -6.17 -10.07
N ILE A 95 10.64 -5.98 -8.95
CA ILE A 95 10.16 -4.64 -8.52
C ILE A 95 11.11 -3.96 -7.52
N GLY A 96 12.26 -4.58 -7.25
CA GLY A 96 13.24 -4.12 -6.26
C GLY A 96 12.70 -4.10 -4.83
N ALA A 97 11.72 -4.94 -4.49
CA ALA A 97 11.18 -5.06 -3.14
C ALA A 97 12.01 -6.04 -2.30
N ILE A 98 12.25 -5.68 -1.03
CA ILE A 98 12.94 -6.54 -0.07
C ILE A 98 12.08 -7.79 0.16
N CYS A 99 12.70 -8.96 0.08
CA CYS A 99 12.04 -10.24 0.30
C CYS A 99 13.04 -11.17 0.97
N GLU A 100 12.77 -11.51 2.22
CA GLU A 100 13.62 -12.37 3.03
C GLU A 100 12.81 -13.54 3.59
N PRO A 101 13.43 -14.70 3.84
CA PRO A 101 12.76 -15.81 4.50
C PRO A 101 12.20 -15.39 5.87
N ALA A 102 10.97 -15.83 6.17
CA ALA A 102 10.40 -15.63 7.49
C ALA A 102 11.20 -16.40 8.57
N PRO A 103 11.18 -15.95 9.84
CA PRO A 103 11.77 -16.67 10.96
C PRO A 103 11.30 -18.14 11.00
N PRO A 104 12.19 -19.11 11.34
CA PRO A 104 11.85 -20.53 11.32
C PRO A 104 10.60 -20.91 12.13
N LYS A 105 10.33 -20.19 13.23
CA LYS A 105 9.15 -20.38 14.08
C LYS A 105 7.80 -20.12 13.38
N LEU A 106 7.80 -19.43 12.24
CA LEU A 106 6.62 -19.14 11.43
C LEU A 106 6.50 -20.06 10.21
N LEU A 107 7.50 -20.92 9.97
CA LEU A 107 7.44 -21.93 8.92
C LEU A 107 6.62 -23.10 9.45
N ILE A 108 5.49 -23.36 8.81
CA ILE A 108 4.55 -24.47 9.09
C ILE A 108 4.93 -25.66 8.21
#